data_AF-A0A5C1AC37-F1
#
_entry.id   AF-A0A5C1AC37-F1
#
_cell.length_a   1.000
_cell.length_b   1.000
_cell.length_c   1.000
_cell.angle_alpha   90.00
_cell.angle_beta   90.00
_cell.angle_gamma   90.00
#
_symmetry.space_group_name_H-M   'P 1'
#
loop_
_entity.id
_entity.type
_entity.pdbx_description
1 polymer ?
#
loop_
_entity_poly.entity_id
_entity_poly.type
_entity_poly.pdbx_seq_one_letter_code
_entity_poly.pdbx_strand_id
1 'polypeptide(L)'
;MSVAQEILCYQAQLTTALAAIEPLYRRYQRPSADRARIVSLEHVDPHALAAFVVRDVGGLPEEVAARLAGRGRAYCRATSMVALMGDAIVGALLTLRQGHNVFIETRVVDAASRGSHINLALIYKSIAAAVPQGVRTIAFEHDTRERDTAKLARRLGATVVGRRQCWGCEIQQSASETRVNPVESQVQEAVSSDWQADALRDPRVDGLDVKQLQDRLVLDSANDLIQTLSERGVISASIKNRVRGVTLQLKLVRHEAERFDRTTGLKACLLFAVLPRSASIYVFDALAAGLALDKVTVCAHRFPQETINSHAAARLAVPGTICHTHIDARLGNLALINPFLDRMVVHVRDPRQAVLSAVHHMNDLRRRLGAGHVAGFGATFPNHYFDLPFPEQIDFMIAHGLPEFVRWIEGWLAAAANPLFRTKVLFTRYEDLHADPAAYFRSILEFYGVAWVSPAFQPPPAVSGSRHFRKGATDEWRTAFTPAQRDAACAAVPLRVLQRFGWQPH
;
A
#
# COMPACT_ATOMS: atom_id res chain seq x y z
N MET A 1 -5.63 3.74 -2.17
CA MET A 1 -5.52 3.76 -0.68
C MET A 1 -4.60 2.63 -0.27
N SER A 2 -3.54 2.85 0.52
CA SER A 2 -2.86 1.73 1.17
C SER A 2 -3.89 0.99 2.03
N VAL A 3 -4.02 -0.34 1.95
CA VAL A 3 -4.66 -1.10 3.06
C VAL A 3 -4.07 -0.50 4.31
N ALA A 4 -4.92 0.05 5.16
CA ALA A 4 -4.49 0.53 6.45
C ALA A 4 -3.80 -0.66 7.10
N GLN A 5 -2.47 -0.57 7.19
CA GLN A 5 -1.64 -1.70 7.55
C GLN A 5 -2.04 -2.10 8.96
N GLU A 6 -2.57 -3.31 9.10
CA GLU A 6 -3.04 -3.79 10.40
C GLU A 6 -1.80 -4.08 11.24
N ILE A 7 -1.69 -3.39 12.37
CA ILE A 7 -0.74 -3.67 13.43
C ILE A 7 -1.46 -4.49 14.49
N LEU A 8 -0.94 -5.69 14.74
CA LEU A 8 -1.32 -6.49 15.90
C LEU A 8 -0.39 -6.15 17.06
N CYS A 9 -0.97 -5.95 18.24
CA CYS A 9 -0.23 -5.87 19.48
C CYS A 9 -0.25 -7.25 20.16
N TYR A 10 0.93 -7.84 20.33
CA TYR A 10 1.11 -9.10 21.04
C TYR A 10 1.60 -8.87 22.45
N GLN A 11 1.22 -9.75 23.37
CA GLN A 11 1.74 -9.78 24.74
C GLN A 11 2.12 -11.22 25.11
N ALA A 12 3.29 -11.39 25.74
CA ALA A 12 3.76 -12.68 26.25
C ALA A 12 4.17 -12.56 27.72
N GLN A 13 4.06 -13.67 28.46
CA GLN A 13 4.68 -13.78 29.78
C GLN A 13 6.20 -13.80 29.63
N LEU A 14 6.89 -12.96 30.40
CA LEU A 14 8.32 -12.73 30.24
C LEU A 14 9.14 -14.00 30.52
N THR A 15 8.73 -14.79 31.52
CA THR A 15 9.36 -16.07 31.88
C THR A 15 9.24 -17.10 30.76
N THR A 16 8.05 -17.22 30.16
CA THR A 16 7.82 -18.09 28.99
C THR A 16 8.64 -17.65 27.79
N ALA A 17 8.66 -16.35 27.50
CA ALA A 17 9.43 -15.78 26.40
C ALA A 17 10.94 -16.03 26.57
N LEU A 18 11.47 -15.86 27.79
CA LEU A 18 12.88 -16.12 28.11
C LEU A 18 13.21 -17.61 27.92
N ALA A 19 12.40 -18.51 28.45
CA ALA A 19 12.60 -19.96 28.32
C ALA A 19 12.58 -20.42 26.85
N ALA A 20 11.77 -19.79 26.01
CA ALA A 20 11.69 -20.10 24.58
C ALA A 20 12.92 -19.57 23.79
N ILE A 21 13.43 -18.39 24.14
CA ILE A 21 14.52 -17.72 23.41
C ILE A 21 15.90 -18.20 23.87
N GLU A 22 16.08 -18.48 25.16
CA GLU A 22 17.39 -18.78 25.73
C GLU A 22 18.15 -19.92 25.02
N PRO A 23 17.54 -21.08 24.70
CA PRO A 23 18.24 -22.15 23.99
C PRO A 23 18.71 -21.72 22.60
N LEU A 24 17.93 -20.89 21.91
CA LEU A 24 18.32 -20.35 20.61
C LEU A 24 19.50 -19.40 20.77
N TYR A 25 19.41 -18.46 21.71
CA TYR A 25 20.48 -17.50 21.98
C TYR A 25 21.80 -18.21 22.33
N ARG A 26 21.78 -19.22 23.21
CA ARG A 26 22.96 -20.02 23.58
C ARG A 26 23.60 -20.72 22.37
N ARG A 27 22.81 -21.23 21.41
CA ARG A 27 23.35 -21.83 20.17
C ARG A 27 24.16 -20.83 19.35
N TYR A 28 23.76 -19.56 19.36
CA TYR A 28 24.47 -18.48 18.70
C TYR A 28 25.58 -17.85 19.56
N GLN A 29 25.85 -18.36 20.77
CA GLN A 29 26.93 -17.84 21.62
C GLN A 29 28.32 -18.39 21.30
N ARG A 30 28.49 -19.18 20.24
CA ARG A 30 29.82 -19.69 19.84
C ARG A 30 30.81 -18.53 19.62
N PRO A 31 32.07 -18.64 20.06
CA PRO A 31 33.07 -17.60 19.88
C PRO A 31 33.25 -17.28 18.39
N SER A 32 33.20 -16.00 18.04
CA SER A 32 33.53 -15.46 16.72
C SER A 32 34.16 -14.08 16.94
N ALA A 33 35.22 -13.77 16.19
CA ALA A 33 35.94 -12.51 16.29
C ALA A 33 35.08 -11.30 15.89
N ASP A 34 34.12 -11.49 14.98
CA ASP A 34 33.30 -10.42 14.40
C ASP A 34 31.95 -10.25 15.11
N ARG A 35 31.94 -10.44 16.43
CA ARG A 35 30.68 -10.45 17.18
C ARG A 35 30.29 -9.06 17.66
N ALA A 36 29.08 -8.63 17.31
CA ALA A 36 28.50 -7.42 17.87
C ALA A 36 28.36 -7.53 19.40
N ARG A 37 28.84 -6.51 20.12
CA ARG A 37 28.67 -6.34 21.56
C ARG A 37 27.28 -5.79 21.83
N ILE A 38 26.49 -6.48 22.66
CA ILE A 38 25.18 -5.98 23.10
C ILE A 38 25.35 -5.24 24.42
N VAL A 39 25.01 -3.95 24.43
CA VAL A 39 25.13 -3.06 25.59
C VAL A 39 23.77 -2.46 25.96
N SER A 40 23.64 -2.07 27.23
CA SER A 40 22.51 -1.24 27.69
C SER A 40 22.57 0.15 27.03
N LEU A 41 21.40 0.73 26.80
CA LEU A 41 21.23 2.08 26.23
C LEU A 41 22.06 3.15 26.98
N GLU A 42 22.36 2.95 28.26
CA GLU A 42 23.14 3.92 29.05
C GLU A 42 24.60 4.08 28.60
N HIS A 43 25.12 3.15 27.80
CA HIS A 43 26.51 3.13 27.33
C HIS A 43 26.69 3.67 25.90
N VAL A 44 25.65 4.28 25.33
CA VAL A 44 25.65 4.75 23.93
C VAL A 44 25.29 6.23 23.90
N ASP A 45 25.96 6.99 23.03
CA ASP A 45 25.60 8.39 22.78
C ASP A 45 24.16 8.47 22.24
N PRO A 46 23.24 9.18 22.92
CA PRO A 46 21.84 9.29 22.49
C PRO A 46 21.70 9.96 21.12
N HIS A 47 22.61 10.85 20.71
CA HIS A 47 22.53 11.51 19.40
C HIS A 47 22.89 10.55 18.26
N ALA A 48 24.00 9.83 18.38
CA ALA A 48 24.38 8.78 17.43
C ALA A 48 23.28 7.71 17.30
N LEU A 49 22.67 7.31 18.41
CA LEU A 49 21.59 6.32 18.40
C LEU A 49 20.29 6.87 17.79
N ALA A 50 19.93 8.13 18.06
CA ALA A 50 18.78 8.76 17.42
C ALA A 50 18.94 8.82 15.90
N ALA A 51 20.13 9.21 15.42
CA ALA A 51 20.44 9.23 13.99
C ALA A 51 20.32 7.84 13.36
N PHE A 52 20.85 6.80 14.03
CA PHE A 52 20.71 5.41 13.58
C PHE A 52 19.25 4.96 13.49
N VAL A 53 18.44 5.23 14.51
CA VAL A 53 17.02 4.82 14.54
C VAL A 53 16.22 5.54 13.46
N VAL A 54 16.37 6.86 13.32
CA VAL A 54 15.58 7.65 12.35
C VAL A 54 15.91 7.26 10.90
N ARG A 55 17.16 6.91 10.61
CA ARG A 55 17.57 6.43 9.29
C ARG A 55 16.73 5.25 8.80
N ASP A 56 16.42 4.30 9.68
CA ASP A 56 15.76 3.03 9.32
C ASP A 56 14.27 2.99 9.65
N VAL A 57 13.82 3.70 10.70
CA VAL A 57 12.43 3.66 11.20
C VAL A 57 11.67 4.95 10.87
N GLY A 58 12.38 6.03 10.54
CA GLY A 58 11.82 7.36 10.37
C GLY A 58 11.58 8.10 11.70
N GLY A 59 10.86 9.22 11.64
CA GLY A 59 10.60 10.11 12.79
C GLY A 59 11.48 11.36 12.81
N LEU A 60 11.28 12.23 13.80
CA LEU A 60 12.09 13.43 14.00
C LEU A 60 13.29 13.10 14.91
N PRO A 61 14.55 13.30 14.45
CA PRO A 61 15.75 13.00 15.24
C PRO A 61 15.74 13.64 16.62
N GLU A 62 15.24 14.88 16.74
CA GLU A 62 15.21 15.63 18.00
C GLU A 62 14.25 14.99 19.01
N GLU A 63 13.11 14.47 18.56
CA GLU A 63 12.15 13.77 19.41
C GLU A 63 12.72 12.45 19.91
N VAL A 64 13.34 11.66 19.03
CA VAL A 64 13.99 10.40 19.41
C VAL A 64 15.14 10.67 20.39
N ALA A 65 15.99 11.66 20.12
CA ALA A 65 17.08 12.06 20.99
C ALA A 65 16.57 12.53 22.37
N ALA A 66 15.52 13.34 22.41
CA ALA A 66 14.92 13.80 23.67
C ALA A 66 14.42 12.61 24.51
N ARG A 67 13.80 11.61 23.88
CA ARG A 67 13.31 10.40 24.57
C ARG A 67 14.45 9.50 25.07
N LEU A 68 15.55 9.40 24.30
CA LEU A 68 16.77 8.70 24.74
C LEU A 68 17.47 9.42 25.91
N ALA A 69 17.37 10.75 25.94
CA ALA A 69 17.86 11.60 27.04
C ALA A 69 16.93 11.63 28.27
N GLY A 70 15.88 10.80 28.31
CA GLY A 70 14.99 10.70 29.48
C GLY A 70 13.83 11.69 29.51
N ARG A 71 13.56 12.43 28.43
CA ARG A 71 12.46 13.41 28.37
C ARG A 71 11.18 12.80 27.80
N GLY A 72 10.03 13.28 28.27
CA GLY A 72 8.71 12.85 27.80
C GLY A 72 8.46 11.35 28.02
N ARG A 73 7.96 10.65 26.99
CA ARG A 73 7.78 9.18 27.00
C ARG A 73 9.12 8.48 26.78
N ALA A 74 10.00 8.60 27.78
CA ALA A 74 11.38 8.16 27.73
C ALA A 74 11.54 6.64 27.56
N TYR A 75 12.59 6.24 26.84
CA TYR A 75 12.95 4.83 26.73
C TYR A 75 13.53 4.31 28.05
N CYS A 76 13.20 3.06 28.39
CA CYS A 76 13.70 2.42 29.59
C CYS A 76 15.16 2.02 29.40
N ARG A 77 16.09 2.81 29.96
CA ARG A 77 17.54 2.61 29.82
C ARG A 77 17.99 1.19 30.16
N ALA A 78 17.44 0.62 31.22
CA ALA A 78 17.84 -0.70 31.72
C ALA A 78 17.34 -1.88 30.87
N THR A 79 16.28 -1.70 30.06
CA THR A 79 15.75 -2.79 29.21
C THR A 79 15.93 -2.52 27.71
N SER A 80 16.37 -1.31 27.34
CA SER A 80 16.73 -0.96 25.97
C SER A 80 18.17 -1.41 25.69
N MET A 81 18.36 -2.09 24.56
CA MET A 81 19.63 -2.73 24.19
C MET A 81 20.11 -2.21 22.83
N VAL A 82 21.43 -2.07 22.69
CA VAL A 82 22.10 -1.62 21.48
C VAL A 82 23.20 -2.60 21.10
N ALA A 83 23.31 -2.92 19.82
CA ALA A 83 24.33 -3.78 19.25
C ALA A 83 25.42 -2.93 18.59
N LEU A 84 26.67 -3.17 18.96
CA LEU A 84 27.84 -2.43 18.48
C LEU A 84 28.84 -3.38 17.80
N MET A 85 29.29 -3.06 16.58
CA MET A 85 30.46 -3.69 15.96
C MET A 85 31.62 -2.68 15.99
N GLY A 86 32.61 -2.92 16.84
CA GLY A 86 33.51 -1.85 17.26
C GLY A 86 32.72 -0.73 17.95
N ASP A 87 32.84 0.48 17.44
CA ASP A 87 32.08 1.65 17.90
C ASP A 87 30.83 1.94 17.05
N ALA A 88 30.61 1.20 15.97
CA ALA A 88 29.49 1.41 15.07
C ALA A 88 28.21 0.75 15.62
N ILE A 89 27.10 1.52 15.66
CA ILE A 89 25.77 0.99 15.97
C ILE A 89 25.26 0.18 14.78
N VAL A 90 24.93 -1.08 15.02
CA VAL A 90 24.43 -2.01 13.99
C VAL A 90 23.06 -2.60 14.31
N GLY A 91 22.50 -2.27 15.47
CA GLY A 91 21.14 -2.60 15.84
C GLY A 91 20.72 -1.97 17.16
N ALA A 92 19.42 -1.78 17.33
CA ALA A 92 18.84 -1.23 18.55
C ALA A 92 17.47 -1.84 18.82
N LEU A 93 17.18 -2.06 20.10
CA LEU A 93 15.87 -2.45 20.62
C LEU A 93 15.55 -1.50 21.77
N LEU A 94 14.58 -0.61 21.55
CA LEU A 94 14.18 0.40 22.50
C LEU A 94 12.82 0.07 23.10
N THR A 95 12.75 0.16 24.42
CA THR A 95 11.61 -0.28 25.20
C THR A 95 11.00 0.84 26.02
N LEU A 96 9.72 0.71 26.34
CA LEU A 96 8.99 1.54 27.28
C LEU A 96 8.53 0.69 28.46
N ARG A 97 8.67 1.21 29.68
CA ARG A 97 8.16 0.53 30.88
C ARG A 97 6.78 1.04 31.23
N GLN A 98 5.85 0.11 31.49
CA GLN A 98 4.47 0.37 31.89
C GLN A 98 4.14 -0.52 33.09
N GLY A 99 4.52 -0.09 34.29
CA GLY A 99 4.38 -0.89 35.52
C GLY A 99 5.19 -2.19 35.45
N HIS A 100 4.48 -3.33 35.44
CA HIS A 100 5.03 -4.68 35.31
C HIS A 100 5.08 -5.19 33.84
N ASN A 101 4.83 -4.31 32.87
CA ASN A 101 4.95 -4.61 31.45
C ASN A 101 6.10 -3.82 30.82
N VAL A 102 6.74 -4.41 29.81
CA VAL A 102 7.68 -3.72 28.93
C VAL A 102 7.16 -3.79 27.50
N PHE A 103 7.06 -2.64 26.83
CA PHE A 103 6.63 -2.54 25.44
C PHE A 103 7.85 -2.30 24.55
N ILE A 104 8.12 -3.18 23.58
CA ILE A 104 9.13 -2.95 22.53
C ILE A 104 8.51 -2.00 21.51
N GLU A 105 8.95 -0.74 21.51
CA GLU A 105 8.44 0.27 20.58
C GLU A 105 9.27 0.34 19.31
N THR A 106 10.61 0.25 19.43
CA THR A 106 11.52 0.34 18.30
C THR A 106 12.42 -0.89 18.26
N ARG A 107 12.54 -1.50 17.10
CA ARG A 107 13.49 -2.59 16.85
C ARG A 107 14.04 -2.46 15.45
N VAL A 108 15.34 -2.26 15.34
CA VAL A 108 16.04 -2.02 14.07
C VAL A 108 17.36 -2.77 14.08
N VAL A 109 17.72 -3.35 12.93
CA VAL A 109 19.05 -3.92 12.67
C VAL A 109 19.50 -3.39 11.31
N ASP A 110 20.75 -2.95 11.27
CA ASP A 110 21.39 -2.45 10.06
C ASP A 110 21.23 -3.45 8.92
N ALA A 111 20.99 -2.95 7.69
CA ALA A 111 20.72 -3.78 6.53
C ALA A 111 21.78 -4.86 6.29
N ALA A 112 23.06 -4.54 6.48
CA ALA A 112 24.17 -5.48 6.31
C ALA A 112 24.20 -6.58 7.39
N SER A 113 23.54 -6.34 8.51
CA SER A 113 23.45 -7.24 9.66
C SER A 113 22.11 -7.96 9.77
N ARG A 114 21.17 -7.77 8.83
CA ARG A 114 19.87 -8.47 8.81
C ARG A 114 20.08 -9.97 8.55
N GLY A 115 19.24 -10.80 9.16
CA GLY A 115 19.41 -12.27 9.13
C GLY A 115 20.51 -12.82 10.04
N SER A 116 21.30 -11.95 10.70
CA SER A 116 22.28 -12.37 11.70
C SER A 116 21.63 -12.68 13.06
N HIS A 117 22.46 -13.11 14.03
CA HIS A 117 22.04 -13.37 15.41
C HIS A 117 21.77 -12.10 16.24
N ILE A 118 22.06 -10.89 15.71
CA ILE A 118 21.96 -9.63 16.44
C ILE A 118 20.54 -9.38 16.94
N ASN A 119 19.52 -9.57 16.09
CA ASN A 119 18.13 -9.35 16.48
C ASN A 119 17.71 -10.24 17.67
N LEU A 120 18.07 -11.53 17.61
CA LEU A 120 17.81 -12.47 18.69
C LEU A 120 18.55 -12.08 19.98
N ALA A 121 19.80 -11.62 19.85
CA ALA A 121 20.61 -11.19 20.99
C ALA A 121 20.04 -9.94 21.67
N LEU A 122 19.59 -8.95 20.89
CA LEU A 122 18.91 -7.76 21.40
C LEU A 122 17.66 -8.12 22.20
N ILE A 123 16.78 -8.98 21.64
CA ILE A 123 15.55 -9.42 22.30
C ILE A 123 15.87 -10.20 23.58
N TYR A 124 16.78 -11.16 23.52
CA TYR A 124 17.17 -11.96 24.68
C TYR A 124 17.71 -11.09 25.82
N LYS A 125 18.66 -10.19 25.51
CA LYS A 125 19.28 -9.32 26.51
C LYS A 125 18.27 -8.35 27.12
N SER A 126 17.37 -7.80 26.32
CA SER A 126 16.29 -6.93 26.80
C SER A 126 15.36 -7.66 27.78
N ILE A 127 14.89 -8.87 27.42
CA ILE A 127 14.03 -9.69 28.29
C ILE A 127 14.76 -10.09 29.57
N ALA A 128 16.00 -10.57 29.46
CA ALA A 128 16.81 -10.97 30.62
C ALA A 128 17.05 -9.80 31.58
N ALA A 129 17.25 -8.58 31.08
CA ALA A 129 17.41 -7.39 31.91
C ALA A 129 16.09 -6.92 32.54
N ALA A 130 14.93 -7.26 31.95
CA ALA A 130 13.62 -6.91 32.48
C ALA A 130 13.19 -7.78 33.67
N VAL A 131 13.60 -9.06 33.71
CA VAL A 131 13.27 -10.00 34.80
C VAL A 131 13.63 -9.47 36.20
N PRO A 132 14.90 -9.06 36.49
CA PRO A 132 15.26 -8.57 37.82
C PRO A 132 14.58 -7.24 38.18
N GLN A 133 13.98 -6.55 37.21
CA GLN A 133 13.23 -5.31 37.44
C GLN A 133 11.76 -5.56 37.82
N GLY A 134 11.35 -6.82 38.00
CA GLY A 134 9.97 -7.19 38.36
C GLY A 134 8.99 -7.05 37.20
N VAL A 135 9.48 -7.06 35.95
CA VAL A 135 8.64 -7.10 34.75
C VAL A 135 8.09 -8.53 34.59
N ARG A 136 6.78 -8.63 34.35
CA ARG A 136 6.05 -9.89 34.21
C ARG A 136 5.69 -10.19 32.76
N THR A 137 5.47 -9.15 31.95
CA THR A 137 5.01 -9.28 30.57
C THR A 137 5.85 -8.43 29.63
N ILE A 138 5.93 -8.89 28.38
CA ILE A 138 6.49 -8.12 27.27
C ILE A 138 5.44 -7.99 26.18
N ALA A 139 5.27 -6.77 25.67
CA ALA A 139 4.39 -6.45 24.57
C ALA A 139 5.18 -5.89 23.39
N PHE A 140 4.72 -6.14 22.17
CA PHE A 140 5.30 -5.58 20.96
C PHE A 140 4.26 -5.51 19.86
N GLU A 141 4.49 -4.58 18.95
CA GLU A 141 3.66 -4.40 17.77
C GLU A 141 4.25 -5.13 16.56
N HIS A 142 3.34 -5.57 15.71
CA HIS A 142 3.63 -6.35 14.53
C HIS A 142 2.78 -5.84 13.37
N ASP A 143 3.43 -5.30 12.35
CA ASP A 143 2.80 -5.19 11.04
C ASP A 143 2.49 -6.59 10.53
N THR A 144 1.21 -6.91 10.33
CA THR A 144 0.72 -8.20 9.80
C THR A 144 1.44 -8.71 8.54
N ARG A 145 2.19 -7.86 7.82
CA ARG A 145 3.02 -8.24 6.66
C ARG A 145 4.39 -8.84 7.04
N GLU A 146 4.90 -8.62 8.25
CA GLU A 146 6.23 -9.07 8.71
C GLU A 146 6.23 -10.49 9.32
N ARG A 147 6.26 -11.53 8.49
CA ARG A 147 6.11 -12.92 8.96
C ARG A 147 7.02 -13.35 10.11
N ASP A 148 8.24 -12.83 10.19
CA ASP A 148 9.20 -13.23 11.22
C ASP A 148 8.76 -12.81 12.62
N THR A 149 8.10 -11.66 12.73
CA THR A 149 7.54 -11.17 14.00
C THR A 149 6.32 -12.01 14.43
N ALA A 150 5.46 -12.43 13.49
CA ALA A 150 4.37 -13.38 13.79
C ALA A 150 4.88 -14.77 14.21
N LYS A 151 5.94 -15.27 13.55
CA LYS A 151 6.61 -16.53 13.95
C LYS A 151 7.21 -16.41 15.35
N LEU A 152 7.85 -15.29 15.67
CA LEU A 152 8.35 -15.00 17.01
C LEU A 152 7.20 -14.99 18.02
N ALA A 153 6.12 -14.23 17.78
CA ALA A 153 4.96 -14.17 18.66
C ALA A 153 4.41 -15.55 19.04
N ARG A 154 4.22 -16.44 18.03
CA ARG A 154 3.79 -17.82 18.28
C ARG A 154 4.77 -18.62 19.13
N ARG A 155 6.09 -18.48 18.88
CA ARG A 155 7.12 -19.15 19.68
C ARG A 155 7.17 -18.67 21.13
N LEU A 156 6.84 -17.39 21.37
CA LEU A 156 6.77 -16.83 22.72
C LEU A 156 5.47 -17.19 23.45
N GLY A 157 4.53 -17.89 22.82
CA GLY A 157 3.19 -18.10 23.36
C GLY A 157 2.43 -16.78 23.54
N ALA A 158 2.71 -15.78 22.70
CA ALA A 158 2.12 -14.46 22.83
C ALA A 158 0.64 -14.47 22.40
N THR A 159 -0.20 -13.73 23.12
CA THR A 159 -1.60 -13.50 22.79
C THR A 159 -1.77 -12.14 22.12
N VAL A 160 -2.74 -12.02 21.21
CA VAL A 160 -3.10 -10.72 20.62
C VAL A 160 -3.92 -9.95 21.66
N VAL A 161 -3.42 -8.79 22.10
CA VAL A 161 -4.08 -7.92 23.10
C VAL A 161 -4.67 -6.66 22.49
N GLY A 162 -4.33 -6.36 21.23
CA GLY A 162 -4.85 -5.20 20.53
C GLY A 162 -4.66 -5.29 19.03
N ARG A 163 -5.45 -4.51 18.31
CA ARG A 163 -5.34 -4.31 16.87
C ARG A 163 -5.47 -2.81 16.61
N ARG A 164 -4.56 -2.24 15.83
CA ARG A 164 -4.68 -0.88 15.35
C ARG A 164 -4.31 -0.80 13.89
N GLN A 165 -4.92 0.09 13.16
CA GLN A 165 -4.44 0.42 11.83
C GLN A 165 -3.26 1.38 11.97
N CYS A 166 -2.17 1.14 11.23
CA CYS A 166 -1.19 2.19 10.95
C CYS A 166 -1.98 3.42 10.51
N TRP A 167 -1.64 4.58 11.09
CA TRP A 167 -2.26 5.88 10.82
C TRP A 167 -3.66 6.07 11.48
N GLY A 168 -3.65 6.36 12.79
CA GLY A 168 -4.62 7.30 13.39
C GLY A 168 -6.07 6.84 13.58
N CYS A 169 -6.38 5.54 13.56
CA CYS A 169 -7.69 5.04 14.00
C CYS A 169 -7.52 3.93 15.05
N GLU A 170 -7.98 4.19 16.27
CA GLU A 170 -8.24 3.18 17.29
C GLU A 170 -9.42 2.32 16.83
N ILE A 171 -9.25 0.99 16.77
CA ILE A 171 -10.36 0.07 16.52
C ILE A 171 -10.98 -0.26 17.88
N GLN A 172 -12.26 0.06 18.08
CA GLN A 172 -12.99 -0.42 19.25
C GLN A 172 -13.02 -1.95 19.24
N GLN A 173 -12.58 -2.57 20.35
CA GLN A 173 -12.49 -4.02 20.50
C GLN A 173 -13.88 -4.66 20.43
N SER A 174 -14.14 -5.50 19.43
CA SER A 174 -15.15 -6.56 19.52
C SER A 174 -14.43 -7.89 19.70
N ALA A 175 -14.62 -8.54 20.84
CA ALA A 175 -14.04 -9.85 21.14
C ALA A 175 -14.65 -10.92 20.23
N SER A 176 -13.93 -11.34 19.19
CA SER A 176 -14.19 -12.58 18.47
C SER A 176 -12.87 -13.27 18.14
N GLU A 177 -12.68 -14.47 18.68
CA GLU A 177 -11.51 -15.32 18.42
C GLU A 177 -11.46 -15.73 16.94
N THR A 178 -10.50 -15.21 16.18
CA THR A 178 -10.24 -15.66 14.81
C THR A 178 -9.12 -16.70 14.82
N ARG A 179 -9.41 -17.95 14.39
CA ARG A 179 -8.38 -18.96 14.12
C ARG A 179 -7.68 -18.67 12.79
N VAL A 180 -6.35 -18.70 12.77
CA VAL A 180 -5.51 -18.49 11.59
C VAL A 180 -5.47 -19.77 10.74
N ASN A 181 -5.68 -19.65 9.42
CA ASN A 181 -5.70 -20.75 8.45
C ASN A 181 -4.26 -21.22 8.10
N PRO A 182 -3.90 -22.52 8.19
CA PRO A 182 -2.51 -23.00 8.04
C PRO A 182 -1.90 -22.96 6.63
N VAL A 183 -2.72 -22.84 5.57
CA VAL A 183 -2.31 -23.12 4.17
C VAL A 183 -1.55 -21.96 3.51
N GLU A 184 -1.73 -20.72 3.99
CA GLU A 184 -1.11 -19.50 3.41
C GLU A 184 0.44 -19.46 3.51
N SER A 185 1.02 -20.27 4.39
CA SER A 185 2.44 -20.19 4.75
C SER A 185 3.40 -20.91 3.79
N GLN A 186 2.91 -21.77 2.89
CA GLN A 186 3.75 -22.64 2.04
C GLN A 186 4.10 -22.04 0.67
N VAL A 187 3.49 -20.93 0.25
CA VAL A 187 3.56 -20.43 -1.15
C VAL A 187 4.60 -19.32 -1.38
N GLN A 188 5.20 -18.74 -0.33
CA GLN A 188 5.74 -17.38 -0.40
C GLN A 188 7.25 -17.24 -0.11
N GLU A 189 8.10 -18.17 -0.55
CA GLU A 189 9.52 -18.29 -0.13
C GLU A 189 10.60 -17.98 -1.19
N ALA A 190 10.36 -17.16 -2.23
CA ALA A 190 11.37 -16.90 -3.29
C ALA A 190 11.52 -15.45 -3.82
N VAL A 191 12.69 -14.84 -3.54
CA VAL A 191 13.48 -13.84 -4.32
C VAL A 191 13.14 -12.32 -4.24
N SER A 192 14.19 -11.47 -4.13
CA SER A 192 14.20 -10.00 -3.92
C SER A 192 14.32 -9.13 -5.20
N SER A 193 14.17 -7.81 -5.01
CA SER A 193 13.92 -6.74 -5.99
C SER A 193 15.16 -6.04 -6.57
N ASP A 194 15.26 -5.99 -7.90
CA ASP A 194 15.86 -4.91 -8.72
C ASP A 194 15.46 -5.16 -10.20
N TRP A 195 14.73 -4.23 -10.84
CA TRP A 195 14.16 -4.43 -12.20
C TRP A 195 14.02 -3.15 -13.04
N GLN A 196 13.92 -1.96 -12.44
CA GLN A 196 13.45 -0.78 -13.19
C GLN A 196 14.52 -0.06 -14.05
N ALA A 197 15.81 -0.35 -13.89
CA ALA A 197 16.87 0.35 -14.63
C ALA A 197 17.20 -0.25 -16.02
N ASP A 198 16.98 -1.55 -16.23
CA ASP A 198 17.54 -2.26 -17.40
C ASP A 198 16.58 -2.38 -18.60
N ALA A 199 15.27 -2.35 -18.38
CA ALA A 199 14.28 -2.60 -19.44
C ALA A 199 14.06 -1.43 -20.42
N LEU A 200 14.56 -0.23 -20.10
CA LEU A 200 14.29 0.99 -20.88
C LEU A 200 15.42 1.40 -21.83
N ARG A 201 16.44 0.55 -22.04
CA ARG A 201 17.63 0.89 -22.86
C ARG A 201 17.97 -0.10 -23.98
N ASP A 202 17.15 -1.11 -24.27
CA ASP A 202 17.48 -2.10 -25.30
C ASP A 202 17.05 -1.64 -26.72
N PRO A 203 17.99 -1.34 -27.64
CA PRO A 203 17.67 -0.89 -29.00
C PRO A 203 17.14 -2.01 -29.92
N ARG A 204 17.02 -3.26 -29.44
CA ARG A 204 16.62 -4.42 -30.26
C ARG A 204 15.10 -4.63 -30.35
N VAL A 205 14.30 -3.68 -29.86
CA VAL A 205 12.82 -3.74 -29.88
C VAL A 205 12.22 -3.20 -31.19
N ASP A 206 13.00 -2.45 -31.98
CA ASP A 206 12.57 -2.00 -33.31
C ASP A 206 12.63 -3.14 -34.34
N GLY A 207 11.45 -3.62 -34.76
CA GLY A 207 11.31 -4.58 -35.87
C GLY A 207 10.41 -5.80 -35.62
N LEU A 208 9.79 -5.93 -34.43
CA LEU A 208 8.82 -7.01 -34.19
C LEU A 208 7.45 -6.69 -34.80
N ASP A 209 6.98 -7.55 -35.71
CA ASP A 209 5.62 -7.51 -36.24
C ASP A 209 4.61 -7.83 -35.13
N VAL A 210 4.08 -6.76 -34.54
CA VAL A 210 3.10 -6.76 -33.44
C VAL A 210 1.84 -7.57 -33.81
N LYS A 211 1.53 -7.74 -35.10
CA LYS A 211 0.35 -8.46 -35.56
C LYS A 211 0.48 -9.98 -35.40
N GLN A 212 1.67 -10.54 -35.57
CA GLN A 212 1.91 -11.98 -35.31
C GLN A 212 1.89 -12.32 -33.82
N LEU A 213 2.20 -11.35 -32.95
CA LEU A 213 2.11 -11.49 -31.50
C LEU A 213 0.65 -11.41 -30.98
N GLN A 214 -0.23 -10.75 -31.74
CA GLN A 214 -1.65 -10.54 -31.39
C GLN A 214 -2.48 -11.83 -31.42
N ASP A 215 -2.23 -12.72 -32.38
CA ASP A 215 -3.11 -13.86 -32.67
C ASP A 215 -2.94 -15.05 -31.71
N ARG A 216 -1.89 -15.06 -30.88
CA ARG A 216 -1.56 -16.26 -30.07
C ARG A 216 -2.03 -16.21 -28.61
N LEU A 217 -2.29 -15.05 -28.01
CA LEU A 217 -2.43 -14.88 -26.54
C LEU A 217 -3.63 -15.60 -25.87
N VAL A 218 -3.51 -16.89 -25.54
CA VAL A 218 -4.21 -17.60 -24.44
C VAL A 218 -3.15 -18.02 -23.39
N LEU A 219 -3.48 -18.31 -22.12
CA LEU A 219 -2.48 -18.60 -21.05
C LEU A 219 -1.33 -19.54 -21.45
N ASP A 220 -1.56 -20.53 -22.33
CA ASP A 220 -0.51 -21.42 -22.86
C ASP A 220 0.49 -20.69 -23.78
N SER A 221 0.02 -19.72 -24.55
CA SER A 221 0.85 -18.93 -25.45
C SER A 221 1.63 -17.79 -24.78
N ALA A 222 1.32 -17.40 -23.54
CA ALA A 222 2.18 -16.49 -22.80
C ALA A 222 3.51 -17.19 -22.48
N ASN A 223 3.47 -18.49 -22.15
CA ASN A 223 4.67 -19.31 -22.03
C ASN A 223 5.36 -19.47 -23.39
N ASP A 224 4.63 -19.68 -24.49
CA ASP A 224 5.24 -19.80 -25.83
C ASP A 224 5.87 -18.49 -26.30
N LEU A 225 5.24 -17.35 -26.01
CA LEU A 225 5.78 -16.03 -26.31
C LEU A 225 7.07 -15.79 -25.52
N ILE A 226 7.07 -16.12 -24.23
CA ILE A 226 8.24 -15.95 -23.36
C ILE A 226 9.34 -16.93 -23.74
N GLN A 227 9.00 -18.15 -24.12
CA GLN A 227 9.92 -19.12 -24.66
C GLN A 227 10.53 -18.59 -25.97
N THR A 228 9.72 -18.06 -26.88
CA THR A 228 10.16 -17.47 -28.15
C THR A 228 11.07 -16.25 -27.93
N LEU A 229 10.70 -15.34 -27.03
CA LEU A 229 11.51 -14.17 -26.68
C LEU A 229 12.81 -14.57 -25.97
N SER A 230 12.77 -15.61 -25.14
CA SER A 230 13.95 -16.17 -24.47
C SER A 230 14.89 -16.85 -25.46
N GLU A 231 14.37 -17.62 -26.42
CA GLU A 231 15.15 -18.29 -27.48
C GLU A 231 15.78 -17.28 -28.42
N ARG A 232 15.13 -16.13 -28.64
CA ARG A 232 15.66 -15.01 -29.42
C ARG A 232 16.59 -14.09 -28.63
N GLY A 233 16.88 -14.40 -27.36
CA GLY A 233 17.76 -13.59 -26.50
C GLY A 233 17.22 -12.21 -26.15
N VAL A 234 15.92 -11.97 -26.33
CA VAL A 234 15.24 -10.68 -26.07
C VAL A 234 14.97 -10.48 -24.58
N ILE A 235 14.80 -11.57 -23.82
CA ILE A 235 14.59 -11.51 -22.36
C ILE A 235 15.59 -12.40 -21.62
N SER A 236 16.04 -11.93 -20.45
CA SER A 236 17.00 -12.66 -19.62
C SER A 236 16.37 -13.88 -18.92
N ALA A 237 17.20 -14.85 -18.53
CA ALA A 237 16.76 -16.03 -17.77
C ALA A 237 16.05 -15.69 -16.44
N SER A 238 16.39 -14.53 -15.84
CA SER A 238 15.72 -13.99 -14.65
C SER A 238 14.26 -13.64 -14.91
N ILE A 239 13.97 -12.99 -16.05
CA ILE A 239 12.60 -12.66 -16.48
C ILE A 239 11.81 -13.94 -16.74
N LYS A 240 12.43 -14.93 -17.40
CA LYS A 240 11.81 -16.25 -17.68
C LYS A 240 11.35 -16.97 -16.41
N ASN A 241 12.20 -17.03 -15.39
CA ASN A 241 11.88 -17.70 -14.12
C ASN A 241 10.79 -16.98 -13.32
N ARG A 242 10.80 -15.65 -13.33
CA ARG A 242 9.74 -14.85 -12.66
C ARG A 242 8.39 -15.03 -13.34
N VAL A 243 8.32 -15.04 -14.68
CA VAL A 243 7.04 -15.26 -15.34
C VAL A 243 6.53 -16.68 -15.14
N ARG A 244 7.39 -17.71 -15.14
CA ARG A 244 6.97 -19.07 -14.75
C ARG A 244 6.34 -19.11 -13.35
N GLY A 245 6.88 -18.33 -12.40
CA GLY A 245 6.28 -18.16 -11.06
C GLY A 245 4.87 -17.56 -11.11
N VAL A 246 4.67 -16.52 -11.92
CA VAL A 246 3.35 -15.91 -12.16
C VAL A 246 2.39 -16.91 -12.82
N THR A 247 2.85 -17.71 -13.79
CA THR A 247 2.02 -18.74 -14.45
C THR A 247 1.58 -19.85 -13.50
N LEU A 248 2.42 -20.25 -12.55
CA LEU A 248 2.05 -21.22 -11.51
C LEU A 248 1.04 -20.64 -10.51
N GLN A 249 1.21 -19.38 -10.09
CA GLN A 249 0.22 -18.67 -9.27
C GLN A 249 -1.13 -18.53 -9.99
N LEU A 250 -1.11 -18.22 -11.30
CA LEU A 250 -2.29 -18.15 -12.16
C LEU A 250 -3.08 -19.47 -12.20
N LYS A 251 -2.39 -20.61 -12.31
CA LYS A 251 -3.04 -21.95 -12.29
C LYS A 251 -3.71 -22.25 -10.94
N LEU A 252 -3.07 -21.86 -9.84
CA LEU A 252 -3.61 -22.07 -8.49
C LEU A 252 -4.86 -21.21 -8.25
N VAL A 253 -4.80 -19.93 -8.61
CA VAL A 253 -5.92 -19.00 -8.40
C VAL A 253 -7.12 -19.36 -9.28
N ARG A 254 -6.90 -19.82 -10.51
CA ARG A 254 -7.98 -20.27 -11.39
C ARG A 254 -8.78 -21.43 -10.77
N HIS A 255 -8.10 -22.36 -10.10
CA HIS A 255 -8.75 -23.49 -9.44
C HIS A 255 -9.61 -23.07 -8.23
N GLU A 256 -9.19 -22.03 -7.48
CA GLU A 256 -10.00 -21.47 -6.39
C GLU A 256 -11.17 -20.62 -6.89
N ALA A 257 -10.98 -19.88 -7.99
CA ALA A 257 -12.02 -19.05 -8.60
C ALA A 257 -13.23 -19.87 -9.09
N GLU A 258 -12.99 -21.07 -9.61
CA GLU A 258 -14.04 -22.02 -10.04
C GLU A 258 -14.93 -22.50 -8.88
N ARG A 259 -14.49 -22.36 -7.62
CA ARG A 259 -15.24 -22.79 -6.43
C ARG A 259 -16.21 -21.72 -5.89
N PHE A 260 -15.97 -20.44 -6.16
CA PHE A 260 -16.69 -19.30 -5.57
C PHE A 260 -17.83 -18.74 -6.45
N ASP A 261 -17.93 -19.19 -7.70
CA ASP A 261 -18.89 -18.72 -8.74
C ASP A 261 -20.39 -18.88 -8.36
N ARG A 262 -20.73 -19.54 -7.24
CA ARG A 262 -22.12 -19.94 -6.94
C ARG A 262 -22.97 -18.93 -6.16
N THR A 263 -22.38 -17.90 -5.55
CA THR A 263 -23.12 -17.00 -4.62
C THR A 263 -23.30 -15.58 -5.12
N THR A 264 -22.33 -14.99 -5.81
CA THR A 264 -22.37 -13.58 -6.26
C THR A 264 -22.51 -13.41 -7.77
N GLY A 265 -22.25 -14.46 -8.55
CA GLY A 265 -22.14 -14.38 -10.02
C GLY A 265 -20.93 -13.59 -10.53
N LEU A 266 -20.08 -13.06 -9.62
CA LEU A 266 -18.81 -12.45 -9.98
C LEU A 266 -17.77 -13.54 -10.23
N LYS A 267 -17.18 -13.51 -11.42
CA LYS A 267 -16.15 -14.47 -11.84
C LYS A 267 -14.72 -14.05 -11.49
N ALA A 268 -14.53 -12.81 -11.05
CA ALA A 268 -13.23 -12.23 -10.73
C ALA A 268 -13.38 -11.04 -9.77
N CYS A 269 -12.26 -10.42 -9.39
CA CYS A 269 -12.23 -9.20 -8.59
C CYS A 269 -12.91 -8.03 -9.34
N LEU A 270 -13.67 -7.21 -8.60
CA LEU A 270 -14.10 -5.90 -9.10
C LEU A 270 -12.93 -4.91 -8.94
N LEU A 271 -12.16 -4.70 -10.02
CA LEU A 271 -11.12 -3.67 -10.04
C LEU A 271 -11.71 -2.30 -10.37
N PHE A 272 -11.56 -1.39 -9.43
CA PHE A 272 -12.04 -0.02 -9.48
C PHE A 272 -10.84 0.95 -9.52
N ALA A 273 -10.35 1.25 -10.72
CA ALA A 273 -9.28 2.21 -10.95
C ALA A 273 -9.83 3.63 -10.97
N VAL A 274 -9.32 4.50 -10.10
CA VAL A 274 -9.99 5.78 -9.78
C VAL A 274 -9.04 6.96 -9.90
N LEU A 275 -9.49 8.01 -10.57
CA LEU A 275 -8.80 9.30 -10.48
C LEU A 275 -8.82 9.76 -9.02
N PRO A 276 -7.72 10.25 -8.43
CA PRO A 276 -7.75 10.82 -7.08
C PRO A 276 -8.86 11.88 -6.96
N ARG A 277 -9.50 11.93 -5.78
CA ARG A 277 -10.50 12.96 -5.44
C ARG A 277 -11.83 12.91 -6.23
N SER A 278 -12.15 11.74 -6.77
CA SER A 278 -13.41 11.42 -7.49
C SER A 278 -14.55 10.88 -6.61
N ALA A 279 -14.48 11.00 -5.27
CA ALA A 279 -15.41 10.36 -4.33
C ALA A 279 -15.43 8.81 -4.38
N SER A 280 -14.34 8.23 -4.87
CA SER A 280 -14.20 6.78 -5.06
C SER A 280 -14.24 5.92 -3.79
N ILE A 281 -13.95 6.48 -2.61
CA ILE A 281 -14.08 5.74 -1.34
C ILE A 281 -15.53 5.38 -1.06
N TYR A 282 -16.44 6.34 -1.26
CA TYR A 282 -17.86 6.13 -1.06
C TYR A 282 -18.38 5.00 -1.95
N VAL A 283 -18.06 5.06 -3.25
CA VAL A 283 -18.47 4.03 -4.21
C VAL A 283 -17.89 2.66 -3.85
N PHE A 284 -16.60 2.62 -3.51
CA PHE A 284 -15.92 1.39 -3.12
C PHE A 284 -16.54 0.76 -1.87
N ASP A 285 -16.83 1.54 -0.83
CA ASP A 285 -17.44 1.05 0.40
C ASP A 285 -18.87 0.59 0.18
N ALA A 286 -19.66 1.32 -0.62
CA ALA A 286 -21.02 0.94 -0.97
C ALA A 286 -21.06 -0.38 -1.76
N LEU A 287 -20.20 -0.54 -2.77
CA LEU A 287 -20.08 -1.80 -3.53
C LEU A 287 -19.61 -2.95 -2.64
N ALA A 288 -18.56 -2.73 -1.83
CA ALA A 288 -18.03 -3.75 -0.93
C ALA A 288 -19.09 -4.24 0.06
N ALA A 289 -19.80 -3.31 0.72
CA ALA A 289 -20.81 -3.66 1.70
C ALA A 289 -22.03 -4.33 1.05
N GLY A 290 -22.59 -3.73 0.01
CA GLY A 290 -23.84 -4.23 -0.55
C GLY A 290 -23.71 -5.48 -1.42
N LEU A 291 -22.50 -5.82 -1.88
CA LEU A 291 -22.21 -7.08 -2.55
C LEU A 291 -21.46 -8.08 -1.64
N ALA A 292 -21.25 -7.73 -0.37
CA ALA A 292 -20.46 -8.50 0.60
C ALA A 292 -19.08 -8.93 0.04
N LEU A 293 -18.36 -7.99 -0.59
CA LEU A 293 -17.05 -8.23 -1.18
C LEU A 293 -15.92 -7.94 -0.20
N ASP A 294 -14.92 -8.82 -0.22
CA ASP A 294 -13.68 -8.63 0.51
C ASP A 294 -12.80 -7.57 -0.15
N LYS A 295 -12.34 -6.62 0.65
CA LYS A 295 -11.48 -5.54 0.17
C LYS A 295 -10.05 -6.03 0.04
N VAL A 296 -9.49 -5.95 -1.17
CA VAL A 296 -8.10 -6.32 -1.44
C VAL A 296 -7.31 -5.11 -1.96
N THR A 297 -6.00 -5.16 -1.79
CA THR A 297 -5.07 -4.19 -2.40
C THR A 297 -4.00 -4.92 -3.17
N VAL A 298 -3.74 -4.40 -4.36
CA VAL A 298 -2.76 -4.95 -5.29
C VAL A 298 -1.62 -4.00 -5.59
N CYS A 299 -1.69 -2.75 -5.12
CA CYS A 299 -0.70 -1.71 -5.39
C CYS A 299 0.05 -1.29 -4.12
N ALA A 300 1.31 -0.88 -4.29
CA ALA A 300 2.20 -0.48 -3.18
C ALA A 300 2.57 1.00 -3.19
N HIS A 301 2.37 1.69 -4.32
CA HIS A 301 2.82 3.07 -4.52
C HIS A 301 1.66 4.06 -4.45
N ARG A 302 2.00 5.35 -4.50
CA ARG A 302 1.03 6.46 -4.45
C ARG A 302 0.94 7.09 -5.83
N PHE A 303 -0.15 7.81 -6.08
CA PHE A 303 -0.35 8.59 -7.30
C PHE A 303 0.64 9.77 -7.39
N PRO A 304 1.11 10.15 -8.58
CA PRO A 304 0.97 9.42 -9.86
C PRO A 304 1.89 8.19 -9.87
N GLN A 305 1.75 7.33 -10.88
CA GLN A 305 2.66 6.19 -11.10
C GLN A 305 2.45 4.99 -10.17
N GLU A 306 1.24 4.78 -9.69
CA GLU A 306 0.93 3.64 -8.83
C GLU A 306 1.06 2.32 -9.61
N THR A 307 1.96 1.44 -9.17
CA THR A 307 2.19 0.14 -9.83
C THR A 307 1.59 -1.03 -9.05
N ILE A 308 1.08 -2.02 -9.78
CA ILE A 308 0.69 -3.31 -9.21
C ILE A 308 1.94 -4.01 -8.68
N ASN A 309 1.85 -4.46 -7.43
CA ASN A 309 2.78 -5.43 -6.89
C ASN A 309 2.51 -6.76 -7.59
N SER A 310 3.48 -7.25 -8.37
CA SER A 310 3.35 -8.50 -9.13
C SER A 310 2.96 -9.69 -8.27
N HIS A 311 3.38 -9.74 -7.00
CA HIS A 311 2.99 -10.78 -6.05
C HIS A 311 1.51 -10.69 -5.60
N ALA A 312 0.91 -9.51 -5.70
CA ALA A 312 -0.48 -9.26 -5.36
C ALA A 312 -1.40 -9.26 -6.59
N ALA A 313 -0.86 -9.22 -7.81
CA ALA A 313 -1.64 -9.24 -9.06
C ALA A 313 -2.60 -10.45 -9.14
N ALA A 314 -2.16 -11.61 -8.65
CA ALA A 314 -2.98 -12.82 -8.63
C ALA A 314 -4.28 -12.65 -7.82
N ARG A 315 -4.35 -11.70 -6.88
CA ARG A 315 -5.58 -11.38 -6.14
C ARG A 315 -6.68 -10.81 -7.02
N LEU A 316 -6.34 -10.28 -8.20
CA LEU A 316 -7.34 -9.79 -9.17
C LEU A 316 -8.21 -10.92 -9.73
N ALA A 317 -7.72 -12.17 -9.73
CA ALA A 317 -8.52 -13.31 -10.16
C ALA A 317 -9.32 -13.96 -9.01
N VAL A 318 -9.26 -13.43 -7.78
CA VAL A 318 -10.03 -13.96 -6.65
C VAL A 318 -11.46 -13.41 -6.70
N PRO A 319 -12.49 -14.25 -6.91
CA PRO A 319 -13.87 -13.80 -6.92
C PRO A 319 -14.32 -13.35 -5.52
N GLY A 320 -15.42 -12.61 -5.45
CA GLY A 320 -15.92 -12.09 -4.18
C GLY A 320 -15.03 -11.00 -3.57
N THR A 321 -14.09 -10.43 -4.33
CA THR A 321 -13.22 -9.35 -3.87
C THR A 321 -13.42 -8.07 -4.66
N ILE A 322 -13.02 -6.95 -4.07
CA ILE A 322 -13.01 -5.63 -4.70
C ILE A 322 -11.69 -4.91 -4.43
N CYS A 323 -11.15 -4.23 -5.44
CA CYS A 323 -9.91 -3.48 -5.33
C CYS A 323 -10.11 -2.02 -5.71
N HIS A 324 -9.64 -1.10 -4.85
CA HIS A 324 -9.61 0.35 -5.10
C HIS A 324 -8.16 0.82 -5.20
N THR A 325 -7.84 1.53 -6.28
CA THR A 325 -6.47 2.01 -6.53
C THR A 325 -6.46 3.21 -7.48
N HIS A 326 -5.41 4.03 -7.42
CA HIS A 326 -5.14 5.11 -8.38
C HIS A 326 -4.15 4.68 -9.47
N ILE A 327 -4.03 3.36 -9.67
CA ILE A 327 -3.23 2.72 -10.71
C ILE A 327 -3.38 3.41 -12.07
N ASP A 328 -2.26 3.61 -12.75
CA ASP A 328 -2.22 4.18 -14.08
C ASP A 328 -2.11 3.12 -15.17
N ALA A 329 -2.54 3.48 -16.38
CA ALA A 329 -2.57 2.61 -17.54
C ALA A 329 -1.20 2.39 -18.20
N ARG A 330 -0.14 2.19 -17.41
CA ARG A 330 1.19 1.87 -17.91
C ARG A 330 1.26 0.44 -18.41
N LEU A 331 2.15 0.18 -19.38
CA LEU A 331 2.33 -1.14 -19.97
C LEU A 331 2.51 -2.25 -18.93
N GLY A 332 3.32 -2.03 -17.89
CA GLY A 332 3.52 -3.00 -16.82
C GLY A 332 2.24 -3.33 -16.03
N ASN A 333 1.43 -2.31 -15.73
CA ASN A 333 0.15 -2.50 -15.06
C ASN A 333 -0.86 -3.20 -15.97
N LEU A 334 -0.95 -2.79 -17.24
CA LEU A 334 -1.84 -3.41 -18.23
C LEU A 334 -1.48 -4.89 -18.42
N ALA A 335 -0.19 -5.22 -18.51
CA ALA A 335 0.28 -6.61 -18.62
C ALA A 335 -0.08 -7.47 -17.39
N LEU A 336 -0.16 -6.87 -16.21
CA LEU A 336 -0.58 -7.53 -14.97
C LEU A 336 -2.09 -7.56 -14.76
N ILE A 337 -2.87 -6.74 -15.46
CA ILE A 337 -4.34 -6.75 -15.38
C ILE A 337 -4.94 -7.71 -16.40
N ASN A 338 -4.46 -7.62 -17.64
CA ASN A 338 -5.03 -8.27 -18.82
C ASN A 338 -5.25 -9.79 -18.67
N PRO A 339 -4.35 -10.59 -18.04
CA PRO A 339 -4.57 -12.02 -17.91
C PRO A 339 -5.49 -12.42 -16.74
N PHE A 340 -5.83 -11.51 -15.82
CA PHE A 340 -6.63 -11.82 -14.63
C PHE A 340 -8.04 -11.24 -14.65
N LEU A 341 -8.29 -10.21 -15.46
CA LEU A 341 -9.58 -9.51 -15.48
C LEU A 341 -10.18 -9.44 -16.88
N ASP A 342 -11.43 -9.87 -17.00
CA ASP A 342 -12.25 -9.64 -18.20
C ASP A 342 -12.81 -8.22 -18.25
N ARG A 343 -13.02 -7.60 -17.07
CA ARG A 343 -13.75 -6.35 -16.90
C ARG A 343 -13.15 -5.53 -15.76
N MET A 344 -13.05 -4.23 -15.96
CA MET A 344 -12.68 -3.26 -14.92
C MET A 344 -13.48 -1.97 -15.06
N VAL A 345 -13.54 -1.20 -13.99
CA VAL A 345 -14.14 0.14 -14.00
C VAL A 345 -13.04 1.18 -13.84
N VAL A 346 -13.09 2.20 -14.68
CA VAL A 346 -12.29 3.41 -14.57
C VAL A 346 -13.20 4.56 -14.19
N HIS A 347 -13.04 5.08 -12.98
CA HIS A 347 -13.86 6.16 -12.45
C HIS A 347 -13.13 7.50 -12.55
N VAL A 348 -13.70 8.42 -13.33
CA VAL A 348 -13.15 9.74 -13.61
C VAL A 348 -13.97 10.83 -12.96
N ARG A 349 -13.35 12.01 -12.86
CA ARG A 349 -13.98 13.27 -12.50
C ARG A 349 -13.37 14.33 -13.39
N ASP A 350 -14.10 15.42 -13.67
CA ASP A 350 -13.49 16.58 -14.34
C ASP A 350 -12.19 16.94 -13.62
N PRO A 351 -11.02 16.89 -14.30
CA PRO A 351 -9.74 17.02 -13.63
C PRO A 351 -9.56 18.43 -13.03
N ARG A 352 -10.28 19.44 -13.52
CA ARG A 352 -10.32 20.80 -12.95
C ARG A 352 -10.98 20.79 -11.57
N GLN A 353 -12.07 20.05 -11.41
CA GLN A 353 -12.70 19.84 -10.10
C GLN A 353 -11.80 19.02 -9.16
N ALA A 354 -11.13 17.99 -9.70
CA ALA A 354 -10.25 17.14 -8.93
C ALA A 354 -9.07 17.94 -8.33
N VAL A 355 -8.54 18.92 -9.07
CA VAL A 355 -7.50 19.86 -8.59
C VAL A 355 -7.99 20.63 -7.37
N LEU A 356 -9.14 21.30 -7.44
CA LEU A 356 -9.67 22.06 -6.30
C LEU A 356 -9.87 21.15 -5.07
N SER A 357 -10.42 19.95 -5.29
CA SER A 357 -10.61 18.96 -4.23
C SER A 357 -9.28 18.46 -3.65
N ALA A 358 -8.22 18.36 -4.46
CA ALA A 358 -6.89 17.99 -4.01
C ALA A 358 -6.26 19.08 -3.13
N VAL A 359 -6.31 20.35 -3.54
CA VAL A 359 -5.77 21.48 -2.74
C VAL A 359 -6.40 21.52 -1.35
N HIS A 360 -7.73 21.43 -1.26
CA HIS A 360 -8.40 21.37 0.04
C HIS A 360 -8.00 20.16 0.88
N HIS A 361 -7.84 18.99 0.24
CA HIS A 361 -7.45 17.77 0.92
C HIS A 361 -6.05 17.84 1.53
N MET A 362 -5.09 18.40 0.78
CA MET A 362 -3.71 18.51 1.25
C MET A 362 -3.60 19.49 2.42
N ASN A 363 -4.31 20.63 2.36
CA ASN A 363 -4.41 21.55 3.50
C ASN A 363 -5.04 20.90 4.73
N ASP A 364 -6.10 20.12 4.53
CA ASP A 364 -6.73 19.38 5.62
C ASP A 364 -5.80 18.33 6.25
N LEU A 365 -5.06 17.58 5.42
CA LEU A 365 -4.06 16.63 5.88
C LEU A 365 -2.91 17.32 6.64
N ARG A 366 -2.40 18.45 6.14
CA ARG A 366 -1.39 19.24 6.86
C ARG A 366 -1.89 19.62 8.25
N ARG A 367 -3.13 20.11 8.37
CA ARG A 367 -3.70 20.49 9.67
C ARG A 367 -3.81 19.31 10.63
N ARG A 368 -4.21 18.13 10.13
CA ARG A 368 -4.45 16.94 10.98
C ARG A 368 -3.19 16.17 11.33
N LEU A 369 -2.22 16.11 10.43
CA LEU A 369 -1.06 15.21 10.54
C LEU A 369 0.29 15.95 10.53
N GLY A 370 0.31 17.25 10.25
CA GLY A 370 1.54 18.02 10.07
C GLY A 370 2.15 17.89 8.66
N ALA A 371 3.18 18.69 8.39
CA ALA A 371 3.76 18.86 7.04
C ALA A 371 4.44 17.58 6.52
N GLY A 372 5.12 16.82 7.38
CA GLY A 372 5.87 15.61 6.99
C GLY A 372 5.00 14.52 6.36
N HIS A 373 3.71 14.47 6.69
CA HIS A 373 2.78 13.48 6.16
C HIS A 373 2.33 13.76 4.72
N VAL A 374 2.44 15.02 4.27
CA VAL A 374 2.03 15.41 2.92
C VAL A 374 3.15 15.22 1.90
N ALA A 375 4.41 15.13 2.35
CA ALA A 375 5.57 14.86 1.51
C ALA A 375 5.44 13.54 0.70
N GLY A 376 4.62 12.60 1.17
CA GLY A 376 4.37 11.35 0.46
C GLY A 376 3.36 11.44 -0.69
N PHE A 377 2.87 12.60 -1.14
CA PHE A 377 1.91 12.68 -2.26
C PHE A 377 2.53 12.65 -3.67
N GLY A 378 3.78 12.21 -3.80
CA GLY A 378 4.41 11.90 -5.10
C GLY A 378 4.84 13.11 -5.93
N ALA A 379 4.24 14.29 -5.72
CA ALA A 379 4.76 15.55 -6.21
C ALA A 379 5.83 16.08 -5.23
N THR A 380 6.96 16.50 -5.76
CA THR A 380 7.91 17.37 -5.04
C THR A 380 7.25 18.73 -4.86
N PHE A 381 6.40 18.85 -3.84
CA PHE A 381 5.90 20.15 -3.40
C PHE A 381 7.10 21.00 -2.98
N PRO A 382 7.16 22.28 -3.36
CA PRO A 382 8.14 23.19 -2.80
C PRO A 382 7.96 23.21 -1.27
N ASN A 383 9.07 23.33 -0.51
CA ASN A 383 9.04 23.29 0.95
C ASN A 383 8.05 24.30 1.57
N HIS A 384 7.81 25.41 0.88
CA HIS A 384 6.91 26.49 1.28
C HIS A 384 5.50 26.38 0.65
N TYR A 385 5.17 25.30 -0.08
CA TYR A 385 3.88 25.15 -0.79
C TYR A 385 2.69 25.45 0.11
N PHE A 386 2.70 24.91 1.32
CA PHE A 386 1.57 25.08 2.23
C PHE A 386 1.51 26.45 2.90
N ASP A 387 2.58 27.24 2.79
CA ASP A 387 2.65 28.61 3.29
C ASP A 387 2.21 29.62 2.22
N LEU A 388 2.07 29.19 0.97
CA LEU A 388 1.49 29.98 -0.11
C LEU A 388 0.02 30.33 0.19
N PRO A 389 -0.46 31.52 -0.22
CA PRO A 389 -1.88 31.84 -0.27
C PRO A 389 -2.67 30.79 -1.06
N PHE A 390 -3.93 30.56 -0.67
CA PHE A 390 -4.77 29.54 -1.30
C PHE A 390 -4.87 29.65 -2.84
N PRO A 391 -4.99 30.85 -3.45
CA PRO A 391 -4.95 31.00 -4.91
C PRO A 391 -3.64 30.50 -5.53
N GLU A 392 -2.49 30.79 -4.93
CA GLU A 392 -1.17 30.36 -5.43
C GLU A 392 -0.97 28.84 -5.30
N GLN A 393 -1.56 28.22 -4.28
CA GLN A 393 -1.63 26.76 -4.19
C GLN A 393 -2.44 26.14 -5.33
N ILE A 394 -3.52 26.80 -5.75
CA ILE A 394 -4.30 26.38 -6.93
C ILE A 394 -3.45 26.55 -8.19
N ASP A 395 -2.77 27.68 -8.38
CA ASP A 395 -1.89 27.91 -9.53
C ASP A 395 -0.83 26.81 -9.65
N PHE A 396 -0.19 26.47 -8.53
CA PHE A 396 0.77 25.37 -8.48
C PHE A 396 0.16 24.04 -8.91
N MET A 397 -1.03 23.70 -8.40
CA MET A 397 -1.71 22.45 -8.74
C MET A 397 -2.26 22.43 -10.18
N ILE A 398 -2.64 23.57 -10.75
CA ILE A 398 -2.96 23.67 -12.19
C ILE A 398 -1.70 23.43 -13.02
N ALA A 399 -0.56 23.99 -12.63
CA ALA A 399 0.69 23.84 -13.37
C ALA A 399 1.29 22.42 -13.28
N HIS A 400 1.21 21.76 -12.11
CA HIS A 400 1.92 20.49 -11.87
C HIS A 400 1.01 19.29 -11.63
N GLY A 401 -0.14 19.48 -10.98
CA GLY A 401 -1.06 18.39 -10.65
C GLY A 401 -2.04 18.05 -11.78
N LEU A 402 -2.61 19.07 -12.41
CA LEU A 402 -3.59 18.90 -13.49
C LEU A 402 -3.05 18.10 -14.67
N PRO A 403 -1.82 18.33 -15.18
CA PRO A 403 -1.26 17.52 -16.26
C PRO A 403 -1.18 16.04 -15.91
N GLU A 404 -0.90 15.68 -14.65
CA GLU A 404 -0.86 14.28 -14.22
C GLU A 404 -2.26 13.65 -14.19
N PHE A 405 -3.29 14.39 -13.78
CA PHE A 405 -4.68 13.93 -13.87
C PHE A 405 -5.12 13.70 -15.32
N VAL A 406 -4.79 14.63 -16.21
CA VAL A 406 -5.07 14.51 -17.65
C VAL A 406 -4.34 13.31 -18.24
N ARG A 407 -3.03 13.19 -17.99
CA ARG A 407 -2.19 12.06 -18.46
C ARG A 407 -2.74 10.72 -18.00
N TRP A 408 -3.23 10.64 -16.76
CA TRP A 408 -3.86 9.44 -16.22
C TRP A 408 -5.14 9.07 -16.98
N ILE A 409 -6.02 10.04 -17.21
CA ILE A 409 -7.28 9.84 -17.97
C ILE A 409 -6.97 9.39 -19.40
N GLU A 410 -6.05 10.09 -20.08
CA GLU A 410 -5.67 9.76 -21.46
C GLU A 410 -5.02 8.37 -21.56
N GLY A 411 -4.21 7.98 -20.57
CA GLY A 411 -3.66 6.63 -20.50
C GLY A 411 -4.74 5.55 -20.48
N TRP A 412 -5.79 5.73 -19.66
CA TRP A 412 -6.91 4.78 -19.63
C TRP A 412 -7.74 4.79 -20.89
N LEU A 413 -7.97 5.96 -21.50
CA LEU A 413 -8.63 6.05 -22.82
C LEU A 413 -7.85 5.31 -23.89
N ALA A 414 -6.52 5.46 -23.92
CA ALA A 414 -5.64 4.76 -24.84
C ALA A 414 -5.64 3.24 -24.58
N ALA A 415 -5.62 2.81 -23.32
CA ALA A 415 -5.70 1.39 -22.97
C ALA A 415 -7.02 0.77 -23.41
N ALA A 416 -8.15 1.44 -23.19
CA ALA A 416 -9.46 0.96 -23.62
C ALA A 416 -9.63 0.88 -25.15
N ALA A 417 -8.89 1.71 -25.90
CA ALA A 417 -8.85 1.67 -27.36
C ALA A 417 -7.82 0.67 -27.92
N ASN A 418 -6.93 0.13 -27.08
CA ASN A 418 -5.85 -0.75 -27.52
C ASN A 418 -6.37 -2.20 -27.69
N PRO A 419 -6.33 -2.78 -28.90
CA PRO A 419 -6.82 -4.14 -29.14
C PRO A 419 -6.03 -5.23 -28.39
N LEU A 420 -4.82 -4.93 -27.92
CA LEU A 420 -4.02 -5.85 -27.08
C LEU A 420 -4.52 -5.94 -25.64
N PHE A 421 -5.23 -4.91 -25.17
CA PHE A 421 -5.81 -4.88 -23.83
C PHE A 421 -7.25 -5.39 -23.91
N ARG A 422 -7.42 -6.66 -23.57
CA ARG A 422 -8.68 -7.41 -23.73
C ARG A 422 -9.65 -7.18 -22.58
N THR A 423 -9.14 -6.74 -21.42
CA THR A 423 -9.99 -6.31 -20.31
C THR A 423 -10.90 -5.17 -20.76
N LYS A 424 -12.21 -5.41 -20.69
CA LYS A 424 -13.22 -4.40 -21.00
C LYS A 424 -13.19 -3.32 -19.93
N VAL A 425 -13.28 -2.06 -20.35
CA VAL A 425 -13.26 -0.90 -19.45
C VAL A 425 -14.62 -0.21 -19.47
N LEU A 426 -15.29 -0.15 -18.32
CA LEU A 426 -16.41 0.78 -18.11
C LEU A 426 -15.86 2.08 -17.56
N PHE A 427 -16.07 3.17 -18.29
CA PHE A 427 -15.84 4.50 -17.74
C PHE A 427 -17.08 4.99 -17.00
N THR A 428 -16.88 5.47 -15.78
CA THR A 428 -17.94 6.10 -14.97
C THR A 428 -17.49 7.49 -14.53
N ARG A 429 -18.43 8.40 -14.30
CA ARG A 429 -18.12 9.79 -13.92
C ARG A 429 -18.62 10.12 -12.52
N TYR A 430 -17.90 11.00 -11.83
CA TYR A 430 -18.37 11.59 -10.58
C TYR A 430 -19.70 12.33 -10.77
N GLU A 431 -19.89 12.99 -11.91
CA GLU A 431 -21.12 13.71 -12.25
C GLU A 431 -22.33 12.77 -12.37
N ASP A 432 -22.14 11.56 -12.92
CA ASP A 432 -23.19 10.54 -13.01
C ASP A 432 -23.61 10.06 -11.63
N LEU A 433 -22.63 9.80 -10.76
CA LEU A 433 -22.86 9.42 -9.37
C LEU A 433 -23.66 10.50 -8.63
N HIS A 434 -23.37 11.77 -8.87
CA HIS A 434 -24.08 12.87 -8.22
C HIS A 434 -25.49 13.06 -8.77
N ALA A 435 -25.69 12.93 -10.08
CA ALA A 435 -26.97 13.16 -10.73
C ALA A 435 -27.98 12.04 -10.44
N ASP A 436 -27.56 10.78 -10.55
CA ASP A 436 -28.40 9.61 -10.28
C ASP A 436 -27.55 8.46 -9.72
N PRO A 437 -27.36 8.39 -8.39
CA PRO A 437 -26.61 7.32 -7.75
C PRO A 437 -27.14 5.92 -8.10
N ALA A 438 -28.46 5.75 -8.20
CA ALA A 438 -29.06 4.45 -8.45
C ALA A 438 -28.72 3.95 -9.86
N ALA A 439 -28.87 4.80 -10.89
CA ALA A 439 -28.45 4.48 -12.25
C ALA A 439 -26.94 4.24 -12.35
N TYR A 440 -26.13 5.03 -11.64
CA TYR A 440 -24.68 4.87 -11.58
C TYR A 440 -24.29 3.47 -11.09
N PHE A 441 -24.78 3.05 -9.91
CA PHE A 441 -24.46 1.72 -9.38
C PHE A 441 -25.02 0.62 -10.29
N ARG A 442 -26.22 0.82 -10.86
CA ARG A 442 -26.82 -0.16 -11.77
C ARG A 442 -25.94 -0.41 -12.99
N SER A 443 -25.38 0.63 -13.60
CA SER A 443 -24.47 0.47 -14.74
C SER A 443 -23.22 -0.35 -14.41
N ILE A 444 -22.71 -0.24 -13.18
CA ILE A 444 -21.55 -1.02 -12.72
C ILE A 444 -21.96 -2.50 -12.58
N LEU A 445 -23.08 -2.77 -11.92
CA LEU A 445 -23.56 -4.15 -11.72
C LEU A 445 -23.89 -4.83 -13.05
N GLU A 446 -24.61 -4.14 -13.94
CA GLU A 446 -24.94 -4.62 -15.28
C GLU A 446 -23.68 -4.91 -16.10
N PHE A 447 -22.67 -4.03 -16.02
CA PHE A 447 -21.41 -4.23 -16.72
C PHE A 447 -20.71 -5.53 -16.30
N TYR A 448 -20.75 -5.87 -15.00
CA TYR A 448 -20.22 -7.13 -14.48
C TYR A 448 -21.16 -8.33 -14.66
N GLY A 449 -22.38 -8.13 -15.17
CA GLY A 449 -23.40 -9.17 -15.25
C GLY A 449 -23.94 -9.60 -13.88
N VAL A 450 -23.78 -8.76 -12.86
CA VAL A 450 -24.36 -8.97 -11.53
C VAL A 450 -25.80 -8.48 -11.58
N ALA A 451 -26.74 -9.35 -11.23
CA ALA A 451 -28.14 -8.96 -11.12
C ALA A 451 -28.26 -7.80 -10.12
N TRP A 452 -29.11 -6.82 -10.42
CA TRP A 452 -29.40 -5.75 -9.48
C TRP A 452 -29.87 -6.36 -8.16
N VAL A 453 -29.06 -6.20 -7.11
CA VAL A 453 -29.24 -6.92 -5.86
C VAL A 453 -30.36 -6.26 -5.05
N SER A 454 -31.61 -6.65 -5.33
CA SER A 454 -32.80 -6.24 -4.58
C SER A 454 -33.08 -4.72 -4.56
N PRO A 455 -34.33 -4.28 -4.34
CA PRO A 455 -34.62 -2.91 -3.92
C PRO A 455 -33.91 -2.48 -2.61
N ALA A 456 -33.33 -3.45 -1.88
CA ALA A 456 -32.62 -3.24 -0.62
C ALA A 456 -31.16 -2.78 -0.77
N PHE A 457 -30.52 -2.88 -1.95
CA PHE A 457 -29.24 -2.22 -2.17
C PHE A 457 -29.47 -0.70 -2.22
N GLN A 458 -29.41 -0.08 -1.04
CA GLN A 458 -29.46 1.35 -0.85
C GLN A 458 -28.05 1.80 -0.45
N PRO A 459 -27.26 2.34 -1.39
CA PRO A 459 -25.96 2.88 -1.01
C PRO A 459 -26.22 3.95 0.07
N PRO A 460 -25.46 3.93 1.17
CA PRO A 460 -25.72 4.82 2.30
C PRO A 460 -25.74 6.28 1.80
N PRO A 461 -26.56 7.17 2.36
CA PRO A 461 -26.55 8.56 1.95
C PRO A 461 -25.16 9.16 2.18
N ALA A 462 -24.68 9.96 1.23
CA ALA A 462 -23.45 10.72 1.43
C ALA A 462 -23.68 11.79 2.51
N VAL A 463 -23.06 11.63 3.68
CA VAL A 463 -23.26 12.56 4.80
C VAL A 463 -22.30 13.73 4.69
N SER A 464 -22.83 14.96 4.66
CA SER A 464 -22.01 16.17 4.67
C SER A 464 -21.14 16.25 5.93
N GLY A 465 -19.85 16.57 5.77
CA GLY A 465 -18.89 16.60 6.88
C GLY A 465 -18.32 15.23 7.28
N SER A 466 -18.80 14.14 6.68
CA SER A 466 -18.13 12.84 6.79
C SER A 466 -16.73 12.89 6.18
N ARG A 467 -15.85 12.00 6.64
CA ARG A 467 -14.46 11.91 6.17
C ARG A 467 -14.47 11.78 4.64
N HIS A 468 -13.85 12.73 3.95
CA HIS A 468 -13.76 12.85 2.47
C HIS A 468 -14.95 13.46 1.73
N PHE A 469 -16.02 13.90 2.41
CA PHE A 469 -17.14 14.63 1.79
C PHE A 469 -17.15 16.10 2.24
N ARG A 470 -16.83 17.02 1.31
CA ARG A 470 -16.79 18.47 1.60
C ARG A 470 -18.07 19.20 1.20
N LYS A 471 -18.34 19.29 -0.10
CA LYS A 471 -19.51 20.02 -0.66
C LYS A 471 -20.30 19.24 -1.69
N GLY A 472 -19.72 18.23 -2.33
CA GLY A 472 -20.40 17.45 -3.37
C GLY A 472 -20.64 18.17 -4.71
N ALA A 473 -20.40 19.49 -4.79
CA ALA A 473 -20.68 20.27 -5.99
C ALA A 473 -19.77 19.90 -7.18
N THR A 474 -20.39 19.74 -8.35
CA THR A 474 -19.70 19.48 -9.63
C THR A 474 -19.08 20.74 -10.21
N ASP A 475 -19.66 21.93 -10.03
CA ASP A 475 -19.18 23.14 -10.72
C ASP A 475 -18.47 24.16 -9.82
N GLU A 476 -18.08 23.78 -8.60
CA GLU A 476 -17.48 24.71 -7.63
C GLU A 476 -16.20 25.39 -8.13
N TRP A 477 -15.42 24.69 -8.96
CA TRP A 477 -14.19 25.23 -9.54
C TRP A 477 -14.44 26.49 -10.39
N ARG A 478 -15.62 26.63 -11.01
CA ARG A 478 -15.96 27.80 -11.83
C ARG A 478 -16.01 29.08 -11.02
N THR A 479 -16.46 29.00 -9.78
CA THR A 479 -16.54 30.16 -8.88
C THR A 479 -15.32 30.28 -7.98
N ALA A 480 -14.64 29.17 -7.68
CA ALA A 480 -13.47 29.15 -6.80
C ALA A 480 -12.17 29.60 -7.51
N PHE A 481 -12.04 29.32 -8.81
CA PHE A 481 -10.88 29.74 -9.59
C PHE A 481 -11.04 31.18 -10.06
N THR A 482 -9.92 31.92 -10.10
CA THR A 482 -9.86 33.22 -10.80
C THR A 482 -10.08 33.04 -12.31
N PRO A 483 -10.43 34.09 -13.06
CA PRO A 483 -10.55 34.00 -14.52
C PRO A 483 -9.30 33.39 -15.18
N ALA A 484 -8.11 33.87 -14.84
CA ALA A 484 -6.84 33.36 -15.37
C ALA A 484 -6.61 31.87 -15.03
N GLN A 485 -6.96 31.45 -13.81
CA GLN A 485 -6.89 30.04 -13.41
C GLN A 485 -7.85 29.17 -14.21
N ARG A 486 -9.06 29.65 -14.51
CA ARG A 486 -10.01 28.91 -15.35
C ARG A 486 -9.50 28.76 -16.77
N ASP A 487 -8.96 29.83 -17.35
CA ASP A 487 -8.40 29.80 -18.70
C ASP A 487 -7.22 28.82 -18.79
N ALA A 488 -6.28 28.92 -17.84
CA ALA A 488 -5.14 28.00 -17.75
C ALA A 488 -5.57 26.54 -17.54
N ALA A 489 -6.50 26.29 -16.62
CA ALA A 489 -7.00 24.95 -16.34
C ALA A 489 -7.79 24.37 -17.52
N CYS A 490 -8.54 25.18 -18.26
CA CYS A 490 -9.27 24.72 -19.44
C CYS A 490 -8.33 24.45 -20.61
N ALA A 491 -7.34 25.30 -20.84
CA ALA A 491 -6.32 25.08 -21.86
C ALA A 491 -5.50 23.80 -21.63
N ALA A 492 -5.28 23.43 -20.36
CA ALA A 492 -4.56 22.21 -19.99
C ALA A 492 -5.34 20.90 -20.21
N VAL A 493 -6.66 20.95 -20.39
CA VAL A 493 -7.48 19.73 -20.63
C VAL A 493 -7.79 19.61 -22.12
N PRO A 494 -7.29 18.58 -22.82
CA PRO A 494 -7.53 18.41 -24.24
C PRO A 494 -9.02 18.34 -24.58
N LEU A 495 -9.44 19.00 -25.66
CA LEU A 495 -10.84 19.05 -26.11
C LEU A 495 -11.44 17.64 -26.28
N ARG A 496 -10.66 16.67 -26.77
CA ARG A 496 -11.09 15.27 -26.90
C ARG A 496 -11.50 14.64 -25.57
N VAL A 497 -10.83 14.99 -24.48
CA VAL A 497 -11.15 14.49 -23.14
C VAL A 497 -12.43 15.15 -22.64
N LEU A 498 -12.56 16.47 -22.81
CA LEU A 498 -13.78 17.21 -22.47
C LEU A 498 -15.00 16.63 -23.21
N GLN A 499 -14.90 16.46 -24.53
CA GLN A 499 -15.97 15.90 -25.36
C GLN A 499 -16.31 14.47 -24.96
N ARG A 500 -15.31 13.62 -24.71
CA ARG A 500 -15.52 12.22 -24.33
C ARG A 500 -16.40 12.06 -23.09
N PHE A 501 -16.25 12.97 -22.12
CA PHE A 501 -16.97 12.92 -20.85
C PHE A 501 -18.06 14.00 -20.72
N GLY A 502 -18.39 14.73 -21.79
CA GLY A 502 -19.42 15.77 -21.78
C GLY A 502 -19.12 16.93 -20.83
N TRP A 503 -17.85 17.19 -20.53
CA TRP A 503 -17.44 18.33 -19.72
C TRP A 503 -17.40 19.58 -20.59
N GLN A 504 -17.99 20.68 -20.12
CA GLN A 504 -18.06 21.90 -20.91
C GLN A 504 -16.66 22.55 -21.04
N PRO A 505 -16.18 22.88 -22.26
CA PRO A 505 -15.15 23.88 -22.46
C PRO A 505 -15.73 25.23 -22.02
N HIS A 506 -14.92 26.11 -21.44
CA HIS A 506 -15.43 27.27 -20.71
C HIS A 506 -16.13 28.32 -21.58
#